data_AF-A0A640KYJ3-F1
#
_entry.id   AF-A0A640KYJ3-F1
#
_cell.length_a   1.000
_cell.length_b   1.000
_cell.length_c   1.000
_cell.angle_alpha   90.00
_cell.angle_beta   90.00
_cell.angle_gamma   90.00
#
_symmetry.space_group_name_H-M   'P 1'
#
loop_
_entity.id
_entity.type
_entity.pdbx_description
1 polymer ?
#
loop_
_entity_poly.entity_id
_entity_poly.type
_entity_poly.pdbx_seq_one_letter_code
_entity_poly.pdbx_strand_id
1 'polypeptide(L)'
;METMWNFFWKTGNKQILAISTIINEQNYLEKRVIQNKHFKKKILNSIGFKLFDFFQFNHILFPFCEEKPIQKTILIGDTMKHFTSLHERILLGKRLYALLFHDEHVLARILQWADTHPHTGSRKDYWPHLFSSVNESFSREFYKRRIKKCQLKSDAYRIYSPALMYAWKNMKHEEAEYEDWFNDWQIIHYLTDKEERIHGQITEDYCKTLEKIELAILAKKNVLLREEE
;
A
#
# COMPACT_ATOMS: atom_id res chain seq x y z
N MET A 1 0.72 -0.33 -25.46
CA MET A 1 1.94 -0.95 -24.94
C MET A 1 2.86 -1.38 -26.07
N GLU A 2 2.32 -1.85 -27.20
CA GLU A 2 3.14 -2.27 -28.36
C GLU A 2 4.14 -1.18 -28.80
N THR A 3 3.69 0.07 -28.91
CA THR A 3 4.57 1.21 -29.24
C THR A 3 5.75 1.35 -28.30
N MET A 4 5.53 1.18 -26.99
CA MET A 4 6.57 1.32 -25.96
C MET A 4 7.54 0.12 -25.98
N TRP A 5 7.04 -1.09 -26.25
CA TRP A 5 7.89 -2.26 -26.48
C TRP A 5 8.75 -2.13 -27.73
N ASN A 6 8.16 -1.65 -28.83
CA ASN A 6 8.90 -1.38 -30.08
C ASN A 6 9.99 -0.31 -29.86
N PHE A 7 9.70 0.72 -29.07
CA PHE A 7 10.68 1.72 -28.68
C PHE A 7 11.81 1.12 -27.83
N PHE A 8 11.47 0.28 -26.83
CA PHE A 8 12.46 -0.42 -26.02
C PHE A 8 13.35 -1.35 -26.87
N TRP A 9 12.77 -2.12 -27.78
CA TRP A 9 13.53 -3.02 -28.64
C TRP A 9 14.58 -2.29 -29.49
N LYS A 10 14.27 -1.06 -29.92
CA LYS A 10 15.20 -0.23 -30.71
C LYS A 10 16.25 0.49 -29.86
N THR A 11 15.90 0.91 -28.65
CA THR A 11 16.73 1.83 -27.84
C THR A 11 17.38 1.20 -26.61
N GLY A 12 16.84 0.08 -26.12
CA GLY A 12 17.22 -0.52 -24.84
C GLY A 12 16.85 0.30 -23.61
N ASN A 13 16.04 1.37 -23.74
CA ASN A 13 15.74 2.26 -22.63
C ASN A 13 14.81 1.61 -21.58
N LYS A 14 15.41 1.02 -20.55
CA LYS A 14 14.72 0.31 -19.47
C LYS A 14 13.84 1.23 -18.61
N GLN A 15 14.27 2.48 -18.39
CA GLN A 15 13.52 3.43 -17.55
C GLN A 15 12.20 3.82 -18.21
N ILE A 16 12.22 4.16 -19.50
CA ILE A 16 11.00 4.47 -20.25
C ILE A 16 10.09 3.26 -20.30
N LEU A 17 10.63 2.06 -20.50
CA LEU A 17 9.83 0.83 -20.48
C LEU A 17 9.17 0.63 -19.12
N ALA A 18 9.91 0.77 -18.02
CA ALA A 18 9.39 0.62 -16.66
C ALA A 18 8.28 1.62 -16.36
N ILE A 19 8.49 2.92 -16.64
CA ILE A 19 7.44 3.94 -16.49
C ILE A 19 6.23 3.61 -17.37
N SER A 20 6.45 3.15 -18.60
CA SER A 20 5.36 2.73 -19.50
C SER A 20 4.56 1.56 -18.93
N THR A 21 5.21 0.58 -18.28
CA THR A 21 4.53 -0.52 -17.61
C THR A 21 3.73 -0.05 -16.39
N ILE A 22 4.23 0.93 -15.64
CA ILE A 22 3.47 1.54 -14.54
C ILE A 22 2.19 2.17 -15.09
N ILE A 23 2.29 2.95 -16.16
CA ILE A 23 1.12 3.60 -16.77
C ILE A 23 0.14 2.57 -17.35
N ASN A 24 0.64 1.50 -17.98
CA ASN A 24 -0.16 0.36 -18.46
C ASN A 24 -1.01 -0.22 -17.32
N GLU A 25 -0.39 -0.61 -16.22
CA GLU A 25 -1.08 -1.22 -15.08
C GLU A 25 -2.10 -0.27 -14.44
N GLN A 26 -1.78 1.02 -14.32
CA GLN A 26 -2.73 1.97 -13.73
C GLN A 26 -3.95 2.24 -14.62
N ASN A 27 -3.78 2.25 -15.95
CA ASN A 27 -4.90 2.33 -16.91
C ASN A 27 -5.73 1.04 -16.90
N TYR A 28 -5.08 -0.11 -16.79
CA TYR A 28 -5.75 -1.39 -16.67
C TYR A 28 -6.63 -1.47 -15.41
N LEU A 29 -6.11 -1.03 -14.27
CA LEU A 29 -6.87 -0.90 -13.02
C LEU A 29 -8.01 0.12 -13.14
N GLU A 30 -7.80 1.23 -13.83
CA GLU A 30 -8.83 2.25 -14.04
C GLU A 30 -10.07 1.64 -14.69
N LYS A 31 -9.91 0.93 -15.81
CA LYS A 31 -11.04 0.35 -16.54
C LYS A 31 -11.77 -0.73 -15.74
N ARG A 32 -11.02 -1.64 -15.12
CA ARG A 32 -11.59 -2.85 -14.51
C ARG A 32 -12.07 -2.71 -13.08
N VAL A 33 -11.41 -1.85 -12.31
CA VAL A 33 -11.71 -1.69 -10.89
C VAL A 33 -12.39 -0.36 -10.66
N ILE A 34 -11.77 0.73 -11.10
CA ILE A 34 -12.27 2.08 -10.80
C ILE A 34 -13.56 2.36 -11.55
N GLN A 35 -13.63 2.02 -12.85
CA GLN A 35 -14.77 2.32 -13.72
C GLN A 35 -15.91 1.30 -13.61
N ASN A 36 -15.63 0.11 -13.09
CA ASN A 36 -16.59 -0.97 -12.95
C ASN A 36 -17.77 -0.57 -12.04
N LYS A 37 -19.00 -0.71 -12.58
CA LYS A 37 -20.24 -0.28 -11.92
C LYS A 37 -20.48 -0.99 -10.58
N HIS A 38 -20.12 -2.27 -10.47
CA HIS A 38 -20.28 -3.05 -9.24
C HIS A 38 -19.37 -2.52 -8.14
N PHE A 39 -18.08 -2.36 -8.43
CA PHE A 39 -17.11 -1.85 -7.45
C PHE A 39 -17.37 -0.38 -7.09
N LYS A 40 -17.74 0.46 -8.07
CA LYS A 40 -18.19 1.84 -7.80
C LYS A 40 -19.30 1.88 -6.77
N LYS A 41 -20.38 1.11 -6.99
CA LYS A 41 -21.56 1.14 -6.13
C LYS A 41 -21.29 0.53 -4.75
N LYS A 42 -20.60 -0.61 -4.69
CA LYS A 42 -20.44 -1.37 -3.44
C LYS A 42 -19.27 -0.88 -2.57
N ILE A 43 -18.19 -0.39 -3.19
CA ILE A 43 -16.93 -0.12 -2.49
C ILE A 43 -16.59 1.37 -2.57
N LEU A 44 -16.36 1.90 -3.78
CA LEU A 44 -15.77 3.24 -3.95
C LEU A 44 -16.69 4.37 -3.48
N ASN A 45 -18.00 4.20 -3.62
CA ASN A 45 -18.98 5.16 -3.12
C ASN A 45 -19.34 5.00 -1.64
N SER A 46 -18.84 3.93 -0.98
CA SER A 46 -19.11 3.72 0.44
C SER A 46 -18.45 4.81 1.29
N ILE A 47 -19.12 5.21 2.38
CA ILE A 47 -18.59 6.20 3.32
C ILE A 47 -17.27 5.71 3.93
N GLY A 48 -17.19 4.41 4.27
CA GLY A 48 -15.99 3.81 4.82
C GLY A 48 -14.77 3.94 3.89
N PHE A 49 -14.95 3.69 2.59
CA PHE A 49 -13.87 3.88 1.61
C PHE A 49 -13.44 5.34 1.50
N LYS A 50 -14.39 6.28 1.40
CA LYS A 50 -14.09 7.72 1.31
C LYS A 50 -13.35 8.23 2.55
N LEU A 51 -13.74 7.77 3.74
CA LEU A 51 -13.02 8.10 4.98
C LEU A 51 -11.62 7.50 4.98
N PHE A 52 -11.44 6.26 4.52
CA PHE A 52 -10.13 5.62 4.44
C PHE A 52 -9.17 6.38 3.52
N ASP A 53 -9.67 6.83 2.36
CA ASP A 53 -8.92 7.66 1.41
C ASP A 53 -8.66 9.07 1.95
N PHE A 54 -9.66 9.70 2.58
CA PHE A 54 -9.53 11.02 3.21
C PHE A 54 -8.47 11.05 4.32
N PHE A 55 -8.45 10.02 5.18
CA PHE A 55 -7.44 9.89 6.23
C PHE A 55 -6.09 9.36 5.74
N GLN A 56 -5.98 9.02 4.45
CA GLN A 56 -4.76 8.56 3.80
C GLN A 56 -4.19 7.29 4.46
N PHE A 57 -5.05 6.32 4.75
CA PHE A 57 -4.64 5.07 5.41
C PHE A 57 -4.00 4.04 4.47
N ASN A 58 -3.92 4.34 3.17
CA ASN A 58 -3.37 3.44 2.17
C ASN A 58 -1.87 3.68 1.98
N HIS A 59 -1.05 2.88 2.65
CA HIS A 59 0.40 2.96 2.58
C HIS A 59 0.99 1.78 1.81
N ILE A 60 1.92 2.06 0.89
CA ILE A 60 2.76 1.05 0.27
C ILE A 60 4.12 1.11 0.97
N LEU A 61 4.58 -0.03 1.47
CA LEU A 61 5.74 -0.13 2.35
C LEU A 61 6.77 -1.09 1.76
N PHE A 62 8.03 -0.69 1.77
CA PHE A 62 9.19 -1.53 1.51
C PHE A 62 10.02 -1.64 2.79
N PRO A 63 9.89 -2.75 3.51
CA PRO A 63 10.70 -3.01 4.69
C PRO A 63 12.12 -3.46 4.32
N PHE A 64 13.09 -3.06 5.14
CA PHE A 64 14.43 -3.65 5.18
C PHE A 64 15.03 -3.51 6.58
N CYS A 65 16.11 -4.24 6.86
CA CYS A 65 16.76 -4.19 8.17
C CYS A 65 17.92 -3.20 8.18
N GLU A 66 18.01 -2.40 9.25
CA GLU A 66 19.22 -1.63 9.60
C GLU A 66 20.40 -2.56 9.88
N GLU A 67 21.61 -2.13 9.51
CA GLU A 67 22.81 -2.89 9.85
C GLU A 67 23.07 -2.86 11.37
N LYS A 68 23.74 -3.89 11.87
CA LYS A 68 24.05 -4.16 13.29
C LYS A 68 24.53 -2.92 14.06
N PRO A 69 24.30 -2.85 15.40
CA PRO A 69 24.10 -3.97 16.33
C PRO A 69 22.64 -4.33 16.66
N ILE A 70 21.66 -3.47 16.37
CA ILE A 70 20.25 -3.73 16.65
C ILE A 70 19.52 -3.85 15.33
N GLN A 71 19.00 -5.04 15.03
CA GLN A 71 18.25 -5.31 13.80
C GLN A 71 16.88 -4.63 13.89
N LYS A 72 16.83 -3.36 13.50
CA LYS A 72 15.61 -2.56 13.45
C LYS A 72 15.03 -2.61 12.03
N THR A 73 13.74 -2.91 11.91
CA THR A 73 13.03 -2.74 10.64
C THR A 73 12.88 -1.26 10.33
N ILE A 74 13.37 -0.85 9.17
CA ILE A 74 13.09 0.43 8.55
C ILE A 74 12.00 0.22 7.51
N LEU A 75 11.06 1.15 7.45
CA LEU A 75 10.09 1.21 6.37
C LEU A 75 10.32 2.46 5.53
N ILE A 76 10.54 2.23 4.24
CA ILE A 76 10.38 3.27 3.24
C ILE A 76 9.12 3.01 2.43
N GLY A 77 8.63 4.01 1.71
CA GLY A 77 7.45 3.86 0.88
C GLY A 77 6.77 5.19 0.64
N ASP A 78 5.52 5.11 0.21
CA ASP A 78 4.69 6.29 -0.01
C ASP A 78 3.20 5.96 0.25
N THR A 79 2.43 7.02 0.45
CA THR A 79 1.00 6.96 0.78
C THR A 79 0.17 7.31 -0.43
N MET A 80 -0.77 6.45 -0.77
CA MET A 80 -1.73 6.72 -1.84
C MET A 80 -2.77 7.74 -1.38
N LYS A 81 -2.93 8.80 -2.15
CA LYS A 81 -3.90 9.88 -1.92
C LYS A 81 -4.85 9.95 -3.11
N HIS A 82 -6.16 10.02 -2.86
CA HIS A 82 -7.17 10.05 -3.92
C HIS A 82 -7.10 8.82 -4.81
N PHE A 83 -7.30 7.63 -4.24
CA PHE A 83 -7.16 6.36 -4.95
C PHE A 83 -7.93 6.30 -6.28
N THR A 84 -9.06 6.99 -6.41
CA THR A 84 -9.86 7.03 -7.65
C THR A 84 -9.22 7.84 -8.78
N SER A 85 -8.22 8.69 -8.50
CA SER A 85 -7.52 9.48 -9.51
C SER A 85 -6.45 8.65 -10.24
N LEU A 86 -6.62 8.44 -11.54
CA LEU A 86 -5.62 7.78 -12.39
C LEU A 86 -4.27 8.51 -12.34
N HIS A 87 -4.30 9.84 -12.40
CA HIS A 87 -3.10 10.68 -12.34
C HIS A 87 -2.28 10.42 -11.07
N GLU A 88 -2.94 10.46 -9.90
CA GLU A 88 -2.27 10.25 -8.61
C GLU A 88 -1.69 8.83 -8.49
N ARG A 89 -2.40 7.83 -9.02
CA ARG A 89 -1.87 6.44 -9.03
C ARG A 89 -0.65 6.29 -9.93
N ILE A 90 -0.64 6.92 -11.11
CA ILE A 90 0.52 6.92 -12.01
C ILE A 90 1.72 7.59 -11.34
N LEU A 91 1.52 8.78 -10.75
CA LEU A 91 2.59 9.50 -10.05
C LEU A 91 3.12 8.72 -8.85
N LEU A 92 2.23 8.11 -8.05
CA LEU A 92 2.65 7.22 -6.96
C LEU A 92 3.51 6.08 -7.47
N GLY A 93 3.08 5.40 -8.55
CA GLY A 93 3.86 4.32 -9.16
C GLY A 93 5.25 4.79 -9.59
N LYS A 94 5.36 5.96 -10.23
CA LYS A 94 6.65 6.58 -10.60
C LYS A 94 7.52 6.87 -9.38
N ARG A 95 6.96 7.45 -8.32
CA ARG A 95 7.70 7.74 -7.08
C ARG A 95 8.19 6.47 -6.40
N LEU A 96 7.37 5.42 -6.33
CA LEU A 96 7.76 4.12 -5.77
C LEU A 96 8.85 3.44 -6.61
N TYR A 97 8.74 3.51 -7.95
CA TYR A 97 9.79 3.03 -8.84
C TYR A 97 11.11 3.73 -8.58
N ALA A 98 11.11 5.07 -8.55
CA ALA A 98 12.33 5.81 -8.28
C ALA A 98 12.85 5.56 -6.85
N LEU A 99 11.97 5.41 -5.86
CA LEU A 99 12.36 5.03 -4.49
C LEU A 99 13.11 3.69 -4.42
N LEU A 100 12.71 2.71 -5.25
CA LEU A 100 13.33 1.39 -5.29
C LEU A 100 14.60 1.34 -6.14
N PHE A 101 14.62 2.04 -7.28
CA PHE A 101 15.64 1.82 -8.32
C PHE A 101 16.64 2.96 -8.49
N HIS A 102 16.45 4.10 -7.82
CA HIS A 102 17.39 5.23 -7.91
C HIS A 102 18.63 5.04 -7.02
N ASP A 103 18.50 4.36 -5.88
CA ASP A 103 19.60 4.06 -4.96
C ASP A 103 19.85 2.55 -4.92
N GLU A 104 21.01 2.14 -5.46
CA GLU A 104 21.41 0.72 -5.53
C GLU A 104 21.58 0.07 -4.16
N HIS A 105 21.99 0.83 -3.13
CA HIS A 105 22.11 0.31 -1.76
C HIS A 105 20.75 0.05 -1.15
N VAL A 106 19.77 0.94 -1.38
CA VAL A 106 18.38 0.75 -0.94
C VAL A 106 17.81 -0.49 -1.62
N LEU A 107 17.97 -0.62 -2.94
CA LEU A 107 17.49 -1.77 -3.71
C LEU A 107 18.06 -3.08 -3.17
N ALA A 108 19.38 -3.16 -3.01
CA ALA A 108 20.06 -4.38 -2.54
C ALA A 108 19.53 -4.83 -1.17
N ARG A 109 19.29 -3.89 -0.26
CA ARG A 109 18.80 -4.19 1.10
C ARG A 109 17.34 -4.65 1.11
N ILE A 110 16.50 -4.08 0.26
CA ILE A 110 15.10 -4.51 0.12
C ILE A 110 15.05 -5.91 -0.49
N LEU A 111 15.85 -6.18 -1.51
CA LEU A 111 15.94 -7.51 -2.11
C LEU A 111 16.44 -8.56 -1.11
N GLN A 112 17.49 -8.24 -0.34
CA GLN A 112 17.97 -9.11 0.73
C GLN A 112 16.90 -9.36 1.79
N TRP A 113 16.14 -8.33 2.17
CA TRP A 113 15.04 -8.49 3.11
C TRP A 113 13.96 -9.43 2.55
N ALA A 114 13.52 -9.21 1.32
CA ALA A 114 12.49 -10.05 0.69
C ALA A 114 12.92 -11.51 0.53
N ASP A 115 14.19 -11.76 0.18
CA ASP A 115 14.76 -13.12 0.05
C ASP A 115 14.79 -13.87 1.40
N THR A 116 15.04 -13.15 2.49
CA THR A 116 15.18 -13.74 3.84
C THR A 116 13.90 -13.77 4.65
N HIS A 117 12.82 -13.14 4.19
CA HIS A 117 11.55 -13.03 4.93
C HIS A 117 10.37 -13.61 4.11
N PRO A 118 10.02 -14.90 4.30
CA PRO A 118 8.87 -15.50 3.63
C PRO A 118 7.58 -14.71 3.85
N HIS A 119 6.86 -14.39 2.78
CA HIS A 119 5.64 -13.60 2.84
C HIS A 119 4.41 -14.48 3.07
N THR A 120 3.77 -14.30 4.23
CA THR A 120 2.47 -14.91 4.57
C THR A 120 1.29 -13.99 4.19
N GLY A 121 1.58 -12.73 3.88
CA GLY A 121 0.60 -11.67 3.68
C GLY A 121 0.12 -11.04 5.00
N SER A 122 0.75 -11.40 6.12
CA SER A 122 0.53 -10.75 7.41
C SER A 122 1.48 -9.58 7.60
N ARG A 123 1.02 -8.51 8.27
CA ARG A 123 1.90 -7.44 8.73
C ARG A 123 2.93 -7.88 9.78
N LYS A 124 2.74 -9.06 10.37
CA LYS A 124 3.74 -9.72 11.23
C LYS A 124 5.04 -9.98 10.46
N ASP A 125 4.96 -10.20 9.14
CA ASP A 125 6.12 -10.53 8.31
C ASP A 125 7.19 -9.43 8.37
N TYR A 126 6.77 -8.16 8.43
CA TYR A 126 7.69 -7.02 8.51
C TYR A 126 7.75 -6.33 9.89
N TRP A 127 6.73 -6.49 10.74
CA TRP A 127 6.70 -5.81 12.05
C TRP A 127 6.16 -6.71 13.18
N PRO A 128 6.87 -7.79 13.54
CA PRO A 128 6.40 -8.82 14.47
C PRO A 128 6.25 -8.34 15.92
N HIS A 129 6.87 -7.21 16.27
CA HIS A 129 6.69 -6.57 17.58
C HIS A 129 5.32 -5.90 17.73
N LEU A 130 4.69 -5.49 16.64
CA LEU A 130 3.40 -4.78 16.66
C LEU A 130 2.24 -5.67 16.24
N PHE A 131 2.48 -6.66 15.38
CA PHE A 131 1.45 -7.52 14.81
C PHE A 131 1.65 -9.00 15.18
N SER A 132 0.53 -9.71 15.32
CA SER A 132 0.50 -11.15 15.59
C SER A 132 -0.47 -11.86 14.63
N SER A 133 -0.09 -13.06 14.20
CA SER A 133 -0.94 -13.92 13.36
C SER A 133 -2.04 -14.62 14.16
N VAL A 134 -2.01 -14.51 15.48
CA VAL A 134 -3.01 -15.07 16.40
C VAL A 134 -3.74 -13.91 17.08
N ASN A 135 -5.06 -14.03 17.21
CA ASN A 135 -5.82 -13.04 17.97
C ASN A 135 -5.60 -13.27 19.47
N GLU A 136 -4.70 -12.48 20.04
CA GLU A 136 -4.34 -12.53 21.46
C GLU A 136 -5.38 -11.82 22.35
N SER A 137 -6.28 -11.02 21.76
CA SER A 137 -7.30 -10.31 22.55
C SER A 137 -8.53 -11.17 22.83
N PHE A 138 -8.95 -11.22 24.09
CA PHE A 138 -10.17 -11.89 24.51
C PHE A 138 -11.42 -11.12 24.07
N SER A 139 -12.43 -11.86 23.57
CA SER A 139 -13.64 -11.36 22.91
C SER A 139 -14.56 -10.45 23.74
N ARG A 140 -14.31 -10.27 25.04
CA ARG A 140 -15.22 -9.56 25.96
C ARG A 140 -14.67 -8.25 26.52
N GLU A 141 -13.44 -7.87 26.19
CA GLU A 141 -12.87 -6.62 26.72
C GLU A 141 -13.20 -5.40 25.85
N PHE A 142 -13.46 -4.27 26.51
CA PHE A 142 -13.51 -2.96 25.85
C PHE A 142 -12.21 -2.72 25.08
N TYR A 143 -12.32 -2.19 23.86
CA TYR A 143 -11.13 -1.91 23.07
C TYR A 143 -10.30 -0.85 23.79
N LYS A 144 -9.03 -1.14 24.09
CA LYS A 144 -8.08 -0.21 24.69
C LYS A 144 -7.01 0.12 23.66
N ARG A 145 -6.58 1.40 23.60
CA ARG A 145 -5.46 1.81 22.74
C ARG A 145 -4.20 1.05 23.13
N ARG A 146 -3.63 0.32 22.17
CA ARG A 146 -2.47 -0.54 22.33
C ARG A 146 -1.18 0.13 21.88
N ILE A 147 -1.26 1.14 21.00
CA ILE A 147 -0.09 1.78 20.40
C ILE A 147 0.13 3.19 20.95
N LYS A 148 1.40 3.53 21.20
CA LYS A 148 1.88 4.89 21.36
C LYS A 148 3.26 5.01 20.71
N LYS A 149 3.44 5.94 19.77
CA LYS A 149 4.72 6.14 19.03
C LYS A 149 5.25 4.83 18.40
N CYS A 150 4.36 4.05 17.78
CA CYS A 150 4.68 2.77 17.13
C CYS A 150 5.25 1.68 18.05
N GLN A 151 5.08 1.86 19.35
CA GLN A 151 5.41 0.86 20.34
C GLN A 151 4.11 0.41 21.00
N LEU A 152 4.07 -0.89 21.31
CA LEU A 152 3.02 -1.41 22.17
C LEU A 152 3.20 -0.82 23.57
N LYS A 153 2.09 -0.46 24.19
CA LYS A 153 2.07 -0.13 25.62
C LYS A 153 2.37 -1.38 26.44
N SER A 154 2.84 -1.20 27.67
CA SER A 154 2.98 -2.28 28.64
C SER A 154 1.65 -3.04 28.76
N ASP A 155 1.72 -4.36 28.75
CA ASP A 155 0.59 -5.29 28.87
C ASP A 155 -0.44 -5.25 27.72
N ALA A 156 -0.15 -4.54 26.62
CA ALA A 156 -1.02 -4.53 25.45
C ALA A 156 -0.71 -5.70 24.50
N TYR A 157 -1.76 -6.41 24.09
CA TYR A 157 -1.67 -7.44 23.05
C TYR A 157 -1.29 -6.85 21.69
N ARG A 158 -0.60 -7.65 20.86
CA ARG A 158 -0.30 -7.26 19.47
C ARG A 158 -1.58 -7.08 18.67
N ILE A 159 -1.48 -6.32 17.57
CA ILE A 159 -2.57 -6.18 16.62
C ILE A 159 -2.70 -7.48 15.83
N TYR A 160 -3.90 -8.03 15.80
CA TYR A 160 -4.19 -9.21 15.00
C TYR A 160 -4.04 -8.90 13.50
N SER A 161 -3.18 -9.66 12.84
CA SER A 161 -2.94 -9.65 11.40
C SER A 161 -2.75 -11.10 10.94
N PRO A 162 -3.81 -11.78 10.48
CA PRO A 162 -3.69 -13.16 10.00
C PRO A 162 -2.87 -13.23 8.70
N ALA A 163 -2.45 -14.46 8.35
CA ALA A 163 -1.95 -14.75 7.01
C ALA A 163 -3.07 -14.59 5.96
N LEU A 164 -2.68 -14.32 4.71
CA LEU A 164 -3.60 -14.01 3.61
C LEU A 164 -4.73 -15.05 3.45
N MET A 165 -4.37 -16.33 3.53
CA MET A 165 -5.30 -17.46 3.37
C MET A 165 -6.43 -17.52 4.41
N TYR A 166 -6.24 -16.88 5.56
CA TYR A 166 -7.25 -16.79 6.62
C TYR A 166 -7.98 -15.45 6.63
N ALA A 167 -7.49 -14.46 5.89
CA ALA A 167 -8.07 -13.11 5.83
C ALA A 167 -9.20 -13.02 4.78
N TRP A 168 -9.03 -13.68 3.62
CA TRP A 168 -10.01 -13.66 2.54
C TRP A 168 -10.26 -15.06 1.98
N LYS A 169 -11.51 -15.32 1.56
CA LYS A 169 -11.85 -16.53 0.80
C LYS A 169 -11.31 -16.40 -0.63
N ASN A 170 -10.99 -17.54 -1.24
CA ASN A 170 -10.66 -17.57 -2.66
C ASN A 170 -11.79 -16.97 -3.50
N MET A 171 -11.44 -16.07 -4.42
CA MET A 171 -12.36 -15.47 -5.36
C MET A 171 -12.01 -15.90 -6.78
N LYS A 172 -13.04 -16.13 -7.59
CA LYS A 172 -12.86 -16.32 -9.03
C LYS A 172 -12.80 -14.95 -9.68
N HIS A 173 -11.74 -14.71 -10.44
CA HIS A 173 -11.59 -13.50 -11.23
C HIS A 173 -12.03 -13.76 -12.67
N GLU A 174 -12.63 -12.76 -13.29
CA GLU A 174 -12.93 -12.78 -14.72
C GLU A 174 -11.62 -12.73 -15.52
N GLU A 175 -11.66 -13.30 -16.73
CA GLU A 175 -10.50 -13.30 -17.62
C GLU A 175 -10.08 -11.89 -18.02
N ALA A 176 -8.82 -11.80 -18.45
CA ALA A 176 -8.29 -10.54 -18.91
C ALA A 176 -8.75 -10.20 -20.33
N GLU A 177 -9.57 -9.16 -20.47
CA GLU A 177 -9.75 -8.42 -21.71
C GLU A 177 -8.41 -7.88 -22.24
N TYR A 178 -8.15 -8.14 -23.53
CA TYR A 178 -7.03 -7.59 -24.28
C TYR A 178 -7.41 -6.23 -24.84
N GLU A 179 -6.82 -5.18 -24.29
CA GLU A 179 -6.98 -3.82 -24.82
C GLU A 179 -5.67 -3.05 -24.65
N ASP A 180 -5.30 -2.27 -25.67
CA ASP A 180 -4.19 -1.34 -25.53
C ASP A 180 -4.65 -0.09 -24.75
N TRP A 181 -3.82 0.35 -23.82
CA TRP A 181 -4.01 1.58 -23.06
C TRP A 181 -3.47 2.82 -23.78
N PHE A 182 -2.52 2.66 -24.71
CA PHE A 182 -1.84 3.76 -25.41
C PHE A 182 -2.70 4.29 -26.56
N ASN A 183 -3.85 4.86 -26.21
CA ASN A 183 -4.80 5.45 -27.17
C ASN A 183 -4.74 6.99 -27.16
N ASP A 184 -3.96 7.59 -26.25
CA ASP A 184 -3.83 9.04 -26.08
C ASP A 184 -2.34 9.44 -26.07
N TRP A 185 -1.97 10.36 -26.95
CA TRP A 185 -0.60 10.87 -27.04
C TRP A 185 -0.18 11.68 -25.81
N GLN A 186 -1.13 12.26 -25.06
CA GLN A 186 -0.85 13.08 -23.87
C GLN A 186 -0.13 12.30 -22.76
N ILE A 187 -0.16 10.96 -22.83
CA ILE A 187 0.63 10.07 -21.99
C ILE A 187 2.12 10.43 -21.97
N ILE A 188 2.65 11.04 -23.05
CA ILE A 188 4.04 11.46 -23.13
C ILE A 188 4.44 12.41 -21.99
N HIS A 189 3.49 13.16 -21.42
CA HIS A 189 3.73 14.02 -20.27
C HIS A 189 4.07 13.25 -18.99
N TYR A 190 3.65 11.99 -18.87
CA TYR A 190 4.09 11.11 -17.78
C TYR A 190 5.46 10.50 -18.05
N LEU A 191 5.89 10.40 -19.31
CA LEU A 191 7.20 9.89 -19.69
C LEU A 191 8.31 10.94 -19.52
N THR A 192 7.96 12.22 -19.55
CA THR A 192 8.89 13.29 -19.20
C THR A 192 9.13 13.30 -17.69
N ASP A 193 10.41 13.21 -17.28
CA ASP A 193 10.78 13.32 -15.88
C ASP A 193 10.68 14.78 -15.43
N LYS A 194 9.81 15.00 -14.45
CA LYS A 194 9.92 16.11 -13.53
C LYS A 194 10.56 15.51 -12.29
N GLU A 195 11.75 15.99 -11.92
CA GLU A 195 12.40 15.57 -10.68
C GLU A 195 11.48 15.90 -9.50
N GLU A 196 10.77 14.90 -8.99
CA GLU A 196 10.07 14.98 -7.73
C GLU A 196 11.04 14.56 -6.61
N ARG A 197 11.14 15.36 -5.54
CA ARG A 197 11.94 15.00 -4.37
C ARG A 197 11.30 13.79 -3.68
N ILE A 198 12.01 12.66 -3.67
CA ILE A 198 11.58 11.44 -3.01
C ILE A 198 12.26 11.37 -1.65
N HIS A 199 11.49 11.60 -0.58
CA HIS A 199 12.01 11.39 0.78
C HIS A 199 11.94 9.92 1.19
N GLY A 200 10.87 9.22 0.80
CA GLY A 200 10.65 7.80 1.07
C GLY A 200 10.41 7.43 2.54
N GLN A 201 10.62 8.33 3.50
CA GLN A 201 10.43 8.04 4.93
C GLN A 201 8.94 8.03 5.29
N ILE A 202 8.34 6.83 5.34
CA ILE A 202 6.91 6.62 5.63
C ILE A 202 6.65 6.11 7.05
N THR A 203 7.68 5.71 7.79
CA THR A 203 7.52 5.04 9.09
C THR A 203 6.68 5.88 10.06
N GLU A 204 6.90 7.19 10.14
CA GLU A 204 6.13 8.08 11.03
C GLU A 204 4.67 8.26 10.57
N ASP A 205 4.44 8.39 9.26
CA ASP A 205 3.09 8.55 8.71
C ASP A 205 2.27 7.28 8.91
N TYR A 206 2.87 6.12 8.63
CA TYR A 206 2.27 4.83 8.91
C TYR A 206 1.96 4.66 10.40
N CYS A 207 2.84 5.17 11.27
CA CYS A 207 2.63 5.19 12.71
C CYS A 207 1.38 5.96 13.12
N LYS A 208 1.28 7.19 12.64
CA LYS A 208 0.14 8.08 12.88
C LYS A 208 -1.14 7.44 12.36
N THR A 209 -1.09 6.75 11.22
CA THR A 209 -2.22 6.00 10.68
C THR A 209 -2.71 4.91 11.63
N LEU A 210 -1.81 4.08 12.17
CA LEU A 210 -2.22 3.05 13.13
C LEU A 210 -2.90 3.66 14.36
N GLU A 211 -2.34 4.74 14.91
CA GLU A 211 -2.96 5.45 16.05
C GLU A 211 -4.33 6.05 15.70
N LYS A 212 -4.48 6.65 14.51
CA LYS A 212 -5.77 7.18 14.02
C LYS A 212 -6.80 6.07 13.86
N ILE A 213 -6.41 4.89 13.37
CA ILE A 213 -7.30 3.74 13.25
C ILE A 213 -7.78 3.27 14.64
N GLU A 214 -6.90 3.19 15.65
CA GLU A 214 -7.30 2.85 17.02
C GLU A 214 -8.31 3.86 17.58
N LEU A 215 -8.08 5.15 17.34
CA LEU A 215 -8.99 6.23 17.76
C LEU A 215 -10.35 6.12 17.06
N ALA A 216 -10.38 5.82 15.77
CA ALA A 216 -11.62 5.62 15.02
C ALA A 216 -12.43 4.42 15.55
N ILE A 217 -11.75 3.32 15.93
CA ILE A 217 -12.40 2.15 16.55
C ILE A 217 -13.06 2.54 17.89
N LEU A 218 -12.36 3.32 18.72
CA LEU A 218 -12.89 3.82 20.00
C LEU A 218 -14.10 4.73 19.80
N ALA A 219 -14.00 5.70 18.90
CA ALA A 219 -15.09 6.62 18.59
C ALA A 219 -16.33 5.85 18.11
N LYS A 220 -16.16 4.90 17.19
CA LYS A 220 -17.27 4.06 16.68
C LYS A 220 -17.95 3.28 17.80
N LYS A 221 -17.18 2.67 18.71
CA LYS A 221 -17.76 1.91 19.84
C LYS A 221 -18.53 2.82 20.81
N ASN A 222 -18.00 4.00 21.12
CA ASN A 222 -18.68 4.96 22.01
C ASN A 222 -19.96 5.55 21.41
N VAL A 223 -20.01 5.72 20.08
CA VAL A 223 -21.25 6.16 19.40
C VAL A 223 -22.31 5.06 19.46
N LEU A 224 -21.95 3.81 19.16
CA LEU A 224 -22.89 2.69 19.24
C LEU A 224 -23.46 2.48 20.65
N LEU A 225 -22.63 2.65 21.70
CA LEU A 225 -23.09 2.57 23.09
C LEU A 225 -24.10 3.67 23.46
N ARG A 226 -24.02 4.85 22.83
CA ARG A 226 -24.97 5.96 23.04
C ARG A 226 -26.26 5.82 22.26
N GLU A 227 -26.30 4.97 21.23
CA GLU A 227 -27.51 4.66 20.46
C GLU A 227 -28.31 3.49 21.09
N GLU A 228 -27.67 2.71 21.97
CA GLU A 228 -28.28 1.60 22.72
C GLU A 228 -28.83 2.04 24.11
N GLU A 229 -28.55 3.28 24.54
CA GLU A 229 -29.10 3.95 25.75
C GLU A 229 -30.32 4.82 25.39
#